data_AF-A0A059C9E8-F1
#
_entry.id   AF-A0A059C9E8-F1
#
_cell.length_a   1.000
_cell.length_b   1.000
_cell.length_c   1.000
_cell.angle_alpha   90.00
_cell.angle_beta   90.00
_cell.angle_gamma   90.00
#
_symmetry.space_group_name_H-M   'P 1'
#
loop_
_entity.id
_entity.type
_entity.pdbx_description
1 polymer ?
#
loop_
_entity_poly.entity_id
_entity_poly.type
_entity_poly.pdbx_seq_one_letter_code
_entity_poly.pdbx_strand_id
1 'polypeptide(L)'
;MKPSGIRLPLLSPPLLIFLLLTRRTHLSCADVGTAASYGPPYTPTACYGNDSAQFPSSNLFAAAGESIWDNGVSCGRRYLVRCTSAIASGICIRNQTVEVGIVDYAPSSSSRPSSDDATIVLSTTAFDVIAKFTAAF
;
A
#
# COMPACT_ATOMS: atom_id res chain seq x y z
N MET A 1 1.91 33.94 -53.06
CA MET A 1 1.55 33.09 -51.90
C MET A 1 1.45 33.99 -50.68
N LYS A 2 0.28 34.05 -50.03
CA LYS A 2 0.01 34.92 -48.86
C LYS A 2 -0.21 34.02 -47.64
N PRO A 3 0.54 34.18 -46.54
CA PRO A 3 0.39 33.31 -45.38
C PRO A 3 -0.89 33.70 -44.63
N SER A 4 -1.82 32.76 -44.54
CA SER A 4 -3.01 32.88 -43.70
C SER A 4 -2.60 32.75 -42.23
N GLY A 5 -2.58 33.87 -41.51
CA GLY A 5 -2.36 33.90 -40.07
C GLY A 5 -3.53 33.28 -39.32
N ILE A 6 -3.27 32.20 -38.60
CA ILE A 6 -4.24 31.53 -37.73
C ILE A 6 -4.47 32.45 -36.51
N ARG A 7 -5.68 33.00 -36.39
CA ARG A 7 -6.11 33.69 -35.16
C ARG A 7 -6.38 32.64 -34.10
N LEU A 8 -5.51 32.53 -33.10
CA LEU A 8 -5.85 31.80 -31.87
C LEU A 8 -6.95 32.60 -31.14
N PRO A 9 -8.09 31.97 -30.80
CA PRO A 9 -9.13 32.65 -30.03
C PRO A 9 -8.59 32.95 -28.62
N LEU A 10 -8.75 34.20 -28.19
CA LEU A 10 -8.39 34.67 -26.86
C LEU A 10 -9.35 33.98 -25.85
N LEU A 11 -8.88 32.96 -25.12
CA LEU A 11 -9.68 32.30 -24.08
C LEU A 11 -10.11 33.35 -23.04
N SER A 12 -11.40 33.37 -22.70
CA SER A 12 -11.92 34.32 -21.71
C SER A 12 -11.31 34.06 -20.32
N PRO A 13 -11.00 35.10 -19.53
CA PRO A 13 -10.44 34.95 -18.19
C PRO A 13 -11.18 33.94 -17.29
N PRO A 14 -12.52 33.86 -17.26
CA PRO A 14 -13.21 32.87 -16.43
C PRO A 14 -13.02 31.43 -16.92
N LEU A 15 -12.84 31.21 -18.23
CA LEU A 15 -12.54 29.87 -18.78
C LEU A 15 -11.14 29.42 -18.36
N LEU A 16 -10.19 30.35 -18.34
CA LEU A 16 -8.81 30.09 -17.90
C LEU A 16 -8.77 29.72 -16.40
N ILE A 17 -9.53 30.42 -15.57
CA ILE A 17 -9.65 30.15 -14.12
C ILE A 17 -10.30 28.77 -13.90
N PHE A 18 -11.37 28.44 -14.62
CA PHE A 18 -12.01 27.11 -14.53
C PHE A 18 -11.05 25.97 -14.92
N LEU A 19 -10.25 26.14 -15.98
CA LEU A 19 -9.22 25.18 -16.40
C LEU A 19 -8.07 25.03 -15.39
N LEU A 20 -7.73 26.09 -14.65
CA LEU A 20 -6.72 26.05 -13.59
C LEU A 20 -7.25 25.35 -12.33
N LEU A 21 -8.56 25.43 -12.06
CA LEU A 21 -9.22 24.77 -10.93
C LEU A 21 -9.41 23.26 -11.15
N THR A 22 -9.61 22.81 -12.41
CA THR A 22 -9.75 21.38 -12.72
C THR A 22 -8.42 20.61 -12.73
N ARG A 23 -7.26 21.30 -12.72
CA ARG A 23 -5.92 20.68 -12.68
C ARG A 23 -5.50 20.11 -11.31
N ARG A 24 -6.35 20.15 -10.29
CA ARG A 24 -6.02 19.66 -8.94
C ARG A 24 -6.70 18.35 -8.54
N THR A 25 -7.11 17.51 -9.48
CA THR A 25 -7.44 16.11 -9.15
C THR A 25 -6.15 15.30 -9.15
N HIS A 26 -5.50 15.18 -7.99
CA HIS A 26 -4.47 14.15 -7.80
C HIS A 26 -5.16 12.78 -7.89
N LEU A 27 -5.18 12.18 -9.08
CA LEU A 27 -5.36 10.74 -9.18
C LEU A 27 -4.09 10.12 -8.58
N SER A 28 -4.12 9.80 -7.28
CA SER A 28 -3.10 8.96 -6.68
C SER A 28 -3.23 7.57 -7.31
N CYS A 29 -2.27 7.20 -8.14
CA CYS A 29 -2.14 5.82 -8.61
C CYS A 29 -1.66 5.00 -7.40
N ALA A 30 -2.54 4.21 -6.80
CA ALA A 30 -2.14 3.19 -5.85
C ALA A 30 -1.78 1.93 -6.65
N ASP A 31 -0.68 1.28 -6.30
CA ASP A 31 -0.36 -0.01 -6.89
C ASP A 31 -1.32 -1.09 -6.36
N VAL A 32 -1.67 -2.04 -7.22
CA VAL A 32 -2.58 -3.13 -6.88
C VAL A 32 -1.75 -4.38 -6.64
N GLY A 33 -1.79 -4.89 -5.41
CA GLY A 33 -1.11 -6.11 -5.01
C GLY A 33 -1.98 -7.00 -4.14
N THR A 34 -1.43 -8.14 -3.75
CA THR A 34 -2.04 -9.07 -2.81
C THR A 34 -1.53 -8.80 -1.40
N ALA A 35 -2.39 -9.02 -0.41
CA ALA A 35 -2.04 -8.91 1.00
C ALA A 35 -2.25 -10.25 1.70
N ALA A 36 -1.32 -10.60 2.58
CA ALA A 36 -1.45 -11.73 3.50
C ALA A 36 -1.27 -11.26 4.94
N SER A 37 -1.55 -12.15 5.89
CA SER A 37 -1.30 -11.93 7.32
C SER A 37 -0.19 -12.85 7.82
N TYR A 38 0.58 -12.41 8.81
CA TYR A 38 1.51 -13.26 9.57
C TYR A 38 1.48 -12.95 11.08
N GLY A 39 1.70 -14.00 11.87
CA GLY A 39 1.74 -13.95 13.33
C GLY A 39 3.17 -14.04 13.88
N PRO A 40 3.34 -13.97 15.21
CA PRO A 40 4.64 -14.22 15.84
C PRO A 40 5.09 -15.68 15.69
N PRO A 41 6.41 -15.96 15.77
CA PRO A 41 7.50 -15.02 16.03
C PRO A 41 7.77 -14.05 14.87
N TYR A 42 7.93 -12.76 15.20
CA TYR A 42 8.24 -11.69 14.23
C TYR A 42 9.74 -11.46 14.06
N THR A 43 10.58 -12.12 14.85
CA THR A 43 12.04 -12.00 14.84
C THR A 43 12.71 -13.37 14.67
N PRO A 44 13.90 -13.44 14.06
CA PRO A 44 14.63 -12.33 13.43
C PRO A 44 13.95 -11.82 12.15
N THR A 45 14.17 -10.54 11.86
CA THR A 45 13.74 -9.87 10.63
C THR A 45 14.91 -9.67 9.67
N ALA A 46 14.62 -9.55 8.38
CA ALA A 46 15.61 -9.21 7.37
C ALA A 46 16.14 -7.76 7.48
N CYS A 47 15.35 -6.82 8.04
CA CYS A 47 15.79 -5.42 8.15
C CYS A 47 16.77 -5.20 9.30
N TYR A 48 16.39 -5.58 10.53
CA TYR A 48 17.17 -5.25 11.73
C TYR A 48 17.34 -6.44 12.67
N GLY A 49 17.20 -7.67 12.16
CA GLY A 49 17.43 -8.89 12.94
C GLY A 49 16.50 -9.00 14.14
N ASN A 50 17.09 -9.11 15.33
CA ASN A 50 16.37 -9.26 16.60
C ASN A 50 16.09 -7.93 17.32
N ASP A 51 16.34 -6.78 16.69
CA ASP A 51 16.05 -5.49 17.32
C ASP A 51 14.54 -5.31 17.50
N SER A 52 14.08 -5.22 18.75
CA SER A 52 12.66 -5.01 19.06
C SER A 52 12.21 -3.56 18.89
N ALA A 53 13.15 -2.60 18.82
CA ALA A 53 12.82 -1.18 18.68
C ALA A 53 12.23 -0.84 17.29
N GLN A 54 12.38 -1.73 16.30
CA GLN A 54 11.78 -1.55 14.98
C GLN A 54 10.24 -1.70 14.98
N PHE A 55 9.67 -2.40 15.97
CA PHE A 55 8.25 -2.68 16.02
C PHE A 55 7.51 -1.54 16.74
N PRO A 56 6.49 -0.92 16.12
CA PRO A 56 5.65 0.05 16.80
C PRO A 56 4.81 -0.64 17.89
N SER A 57 4.54 0.05 19.00
CA SER A 57 3.70 -0.48 20.10
C SER A 57 2.26 -0.83 19.68
N SER A 58 1.80 -0.28 18.56
CA SER A 58 0.51 -0.58 17.96
C SER A 58 0.47 -1.92 17.21
N ASN A 59 1.62 -2.57 17.01
CA ASN A 59 1.78 -3.72 16.12
C ASN A 59 1.28 -3.46 14.69
N LEU A 60 1.41 -2.22 14.20
CA LEU A 60 1.07 -1.86 12.81
C LEU A 60 2.32 -1.85 11.93
N PHE A 61 2.73 -3.04 11.50
CA PHE A 61 3.89 -3.26 10.64
C PHE A 61 3.63 -4.37 9.61
N ALA A 62 4.55 -4.51 8.67
CA ALA A 62 4.48 -5.49 7.59
C ALA A 62 5.85 -6.04 7.18
N ALA A 63 5.84 -7.20 6.53
CA ALA A 63 6.93 -7.73 5.75
C ALA A 63 6.69 -7.45 4.26
N ALA A 64 7.75 -7.12 3.53
CA ALA A 64 7.71 -6.89 2.09
C ALA A 64 7.77 -8.23 1.33
N GLY A 65 6.90 -8.39 0.33
CA GLY A 65 7.06 -9.45 -0.66
C GLY A 65 8.16 -9.12 -1.67
N GLU A 66 8.50 -10.08 -2.53
CA GLU A 66 9.55 -9.95 -3.55
C GLU A 66 9.44 -8.66 -4.38
N SER A 67 8.23 -8.34 -4.82
CA SER A 67 7.99 -7.22 -5.73
C SER A 67 8.26 -5.84 -5.12
N ILE A 68 8.21 -5.73 -3.78
CA ILE A 68 8.43 -4.46 -3.07
C ILE A 68 9.61 -4.52 -2.11
N TRP A 69 10.35 -5.63 -2.04
CA TRP A 69 11.48 -5.75 -1.11
C TRP A 69 12.66 -4.84 -1.48
N ASP A 70 12.93 -4.71 -2.78
CA ASP A 70 13.97 -3.83 -3.33
C ASP A 70 15.34 -4.07 -2.66
N ASN A 71 15.73 -5.34 -2.50
CA ASN A 71 16.98 -5.76 -1.83
C ASN A 71 17.20 -5.11 -0.44
N GLY A 72 16.13 -4.89 0.31
CA GLY A 72 16.18 -4.30 1.65
C GLY A 72 16.11 -2.78 1.69
N VAL A 73 16.10 -2.09 0.54
CA VAL A 73 15.89 -0.64 0.51
C VAL A 73 14.47 -0.29 0.99
N SER A 74 13.55 -1.25 1.03
CA SER A 74 12.22 -1.05 1.61
C SER A 74 12.16 -1.01 3.14
N CYS A 75 13.23 -1.39 3.85
CA CYS A 75 13.26 -1.32 5.31
C CYS A 75 12.93 0.08 5.83
N GLY A 76 11.95 0.18 6.73
CA GLY A 76 11.46 1.44 7.28
C GLY A 76 10.56 2.26 6.35
N ARG A 77 10.38 1.88 5.08
CA ARG A 77 9.40 2.54 4.19
C ARG A 77 7.98 2.31 4.72
N ARG A 78 7.14 3.33 4.57
CA ARG A 78 5.74 3.32 5.03
C ARG A 78 4.79 3.14 3.86
N TYR A 79 3.76 2.33 4.06
CA TYR A 79 2.71 2.07 3.08
C TYR A 79 1.33 2.34 3.68
N LEU A 80 0.46 2.95 2.88
CA LEU A 80 -0.98 2.99 3.14
C LEU A 80 -1.63 1.85 2.38
N VAL A 81 -2.26 0.93 3.11
CA VAL A 81 -2.84 -0.29 2.55
C VAL A 81 -4.34 -0.28 2.75
N ARG A 82 -5.08 -0.58 1.69
CA ARG A 82 -6.55 -0.71 1.70
C ARG A 82 -6.97 -1.98 0.98
N CYS A 83 -7.86 -2.75 1.60
CA CYS A 83 -8.51 -3.88 0.95
C CYS A 83 -9.54 -3.38 -0.06
N THR A 84 -9.36 -3.69 -1.34
CA THR A 84 -10.28 -3.32 -2.44
C THR A 84 -11.20 -4.47 -2.83
N SER A 85 -10.72 -5.71 -2.73
CA SER A 85 -11.45 -6.93 -3.03
C SER A 85 -10.86 -8.13 -2.29
N ALA A 86 -11.66 -9.18 -2.14
CA ALA A 86 -11.22 -10.48 -1.64
C ALA A 86 -11.99 -11.59 -2.37
N ILE A 87 -11.48 -12.83 -2.31
CA ILE A 87 -12.11 -14.00 -2.94
C ILE A 87 -13.53 -14.20 -2.39
N ALA A 88 -13.70 -14.10 -1.07
CA ALA A 88 -15.01 -14.15 -0.43
C ALA A 88 -15.60 -12.74 -0.27
N SER A 89 -16.91 -12.63 -0.51
CA SER A 89 -17.66 -11.39 -0.29
C SER A 89 -17.68 -11.02 1.19
N GLY A 90 -17.52 -9.72 1.49
CA GLY A 90 -17.64 -9.19 2.85
C GLY A 90 -16.38 -9.28 3.72
N ILE A 91 -15.24 -9.71 3.16
CA ILE A 91 -13.95 -9.76 3.86
C ILE A 91 -13.35 -8.36 4.05
N CYS A 92 -13.27 -7.56 2.99
CA CYS A 92 -12.73 -6.21 3.09
C CYS A 92 -13.61 -5.32 3.97
N ILE A 93 -12.98 -4.62 4.92
CA ILE A 93 -13.66 -3.63 5.74
C ILE A 93 -13.69 -2.31 4.96
N ARG A 94 -14.89 -1.81 4.65
CA ARG A 94 -15.06 -0.63 3.79
C ARG A 94 -14.48 0.62 4.46
N ASN A 95 -13.87 1.47 3.62
CA ASN A 95 -13.30 2.77 4.00
C ASN A 95 -12.22 2.70 5.10
N GLN A 96 -11.62 1.53 5.33
CA GLN A 96 -10.47 1.40 6.22
C GLN A 96 -9.17 1.46 5.42
N THR A 97 -8.13 2.02 6.03
CA THR A 97 -6.78 2.05 5.49
C THR A 97 -5.83 1.96 6.67
N VAL A 98 -4.84 1.08 6.57
CA VAL A 98 -3.82 0.90 7.60
C VAL A 98 -2.50 1.47 7.10
N GLU A 99 -1.81 2.21 7.95
CA GLU A 99 -0.45 2.65 7.69
C GLU A 99 0.53 1.70 8.37
N VAL A 100 1.46 1.14 7.61
CA VAL A 100 2.44 0.15 8.11
C VAL A 100 3.84 0.50 7.68
N GLY A 101 4.82 0.23 8.54
CA GLY A 101 6.24 0.23 8.19
C GLY A 101 6.72 -1.16 7.80
N ILE A 102 7.61 -1.26 6.81
CA ILE A 102 8.27 -2.52 6.47
C ILE A 102 9.38 -2.80 7.48
N VAL A 103 9.27 -3.94 8.16
CA VAL A 103 10.23 -4.42 9.15
C VAL A 103 10.90 -5.72 8.74
N ASP A 104 10.37 -6.44 7.75
CA ASP A 104 10.87 -7.78 7.39
C ASP A 104 10.70 -8.07 5.88
N TYR A 105 11.26 -9.20 5.43
CA TYR A 105 11.12 -9.74 4.08
C TYR A 105 10.35 -11.06 4.16
N ALA A 106 9.18 -11.10 3.53
CA ALA A 106 8.22 -12.18 3.69
C ALA A 106 8.77 -13.59 3.35
N PRO A 107 9.50 -13.79 2.24
CA PRO A 107 10.07 -15.09 1.87
C PRO A 107 11.07 -15.67 2.88
N SER A 108 11.76 -14.83 3.64
CA SER A 108 12.70 -15.26 4.69
C SER A 108 12.19 -15.02 6.11
N SER A 109 10.92 -14.61 6.26
CA SER A 109 10.36 -14.31 7.57
C SER A 109 10.27 -15.55 8.44
N SER A 110 10.44 -15.37 9.75
CA SER A 110 10.46 -16.50 10.71
C SER A 110 9.10 -17.21 10.84
N SER A 111 8.02 -16.54 10.43
CA SER A 111 6.65 -17.05 10.51
C SER A 111 6.03 -17.10 9.13
N ARG A 112 5.40 -18.23 8.79
CA ARG A 112 4.79 -18.40 7.47
C ARG A 112 3.57 -17.47 7.30
N PRO A 113 3.49 -16.70 6.21
CA PRO A 113 2.31 -15.92 5.86
C PRO A 113 1.07 -16.78 5.58
N SER A 114 -0.12 -16.19 5.67
CA SER A 114 -1.40 -16.84 5.37
C SER A 114 -1.59 -17.16 3.87
N SER A 115 -0.82 -16.52 3.01
CA SER A 115 -0.71 -16.81 1.58
C SER A 115 0.73 -16.56 1.17
N ASP A 116 1.28 -17.49 0.40
CA ASP A 116 2.60 -17.33 -0.20
C ASP A 116 2.55 -16.23 -1.29
N ASP A 117 3.71 -15.66 -1.63
CA ASP A 117 3.92 -14.67 -2.71
C ASP A 117 3.05 -13.41 -2.65
N ALA A 118 2.58 -13.02 -1.47
CA ALA A 118 1.85 -11.78 -1.30
C ALA A 118 2.77 -10.55 -1.50
N THR A 119 2.27 -9.52 -2.18
CA THR A 119 2.99 -8.24 -2.35
C THR A 119 3.37 -7.62 -1.01
N ILE A 120 2.46 -7.65 -0.04
CA ILE A 120 2.71 -7.16 1.32
C ILE A 120 2.11 -8.13 2.34
N VAL A 121 2.87 -8.48 3.37
CA VAL A 121 2.40 -9.37 4.44
C VAL A 121 2.26 -8.55 5.71
N LEU A 122 1.02 -8.28 6.10
CA LEU A 122 0.69 -7.46 7.25
C LEU A 122 0.76 -8.29 8.53
N SER A 123 1.25 -7.72 9.62
CA SER A 123 1.00 -8.29 10.95
C SER A 123 -0.50 -8.53 11.14
N THR A 124 -0.90 -9.57 11.90
CA THR A 124 -2.32 -9.86 12.17
C THR A 124 -3.09 -8.63 12.61
N THR A 125 -2.50 -7.82 13.51
CA THR A 125 -3.11 -6.57 13.97
C THR A 125 -3.34 -5.57 12.84
N ALA A 126 -2.38 -5.38 11.92
CA ALA A 126 -2.56 -4.51 10.77
C ALA A 126 -3.56 -5.07 9.73
N PHE A 127 -3.57 -6.39 9.52
CA PHE A 127 -4.47 -7.05 8.60
C PHE A 127 -5.94 -6.89 9.04
N ASP A 128 -6.20 -7.07 10.34
CA ASP A 128 -7.53 -6.98 10.95
C ASP A 128 -8.15 -5.56 10.86
N VAL A 129 -7.34 -4.53 10.61
CA VAL A 129 -7.84 -3.16 10.33
C VAL A 129 -8.58 -3.10 8.99
N ILE A 130 -8.12 -3.85 7.98
CA ILE A 130 -8.60 -3.71 6.59
C ILE A 130 -9.39 -4.92 6.09
N ALA A 131 -9.26 -6.07 6.73
CA ALA A 131 -9.91 -7.31 6.31
C ALA A 131 -10.28 -8.17 7.52
N LYS A 132 -11.38 -8.91 7.42
CA LYS A 132 -11.80 -9.87 8.45
C LYS A 132 -11.15 -11.23 8.19
N PHE A 133 -10.53 -11.83 9.20
CA PHE A 133 -10.34 -13.28 9.21
C PHE A 133 -11.69 -13.96 9.38
N THR A 134 -12.28 -14.42 8.28
CA THR A 134 -13.30 -15.47 8.40
C THR A 134 -12.57 -16.80 8.35
N ALA A 135 -12.32 -17.40 9.51
CA ALA A 135 -12.23 -18.86 9.56
C ALA A 135 -13.64 -19.37 9.21
N ALA A 136 -13.89 -19.58 7.91
CA ALA A 136 -15.06 -20.32 7.47
C ALA A 136 -14.72 -21.80 7.64
N PHE A 137 -15.20 -22.38 8.74
CA PHE A 137 -15.48 -23.82 8.81
C PHE A 137 -16.98 -24.01 8.60
#